data_AF-A0A838TVA9-F1
#
_entry.id   AF-A0A838TVA9-F1
#
_cell.length_a   1.000
_cell.length_b   1.000
_cell.length_c   1.000
_cell.angle_alpha   90.00
_cell.angle_beta   90.00
_cell.angle_gamma   90.00
#
_symmetry.space_group_name_H-M   'P 1'
#
loop_
_entity.id
_entity.type
_entity.pdbx_description
1 polymer ?
#
loop_
_entity_poly.entity_id
_entity_poly.type
_entity_poly.pdbx_seq_one_letter_code
_entity_poly.pdbx_strand_id
1 'polypeptide(L)'
;MFNDKGQKISNVEWGLVIGALFAVDLIQIVLEWMVIGLVINPFVDIFVGMSFALYLQLRGQSMADPKRLFSLVGAFFAELVPGLDELPLWGLDGIISFLMARSNSATKGPEEIPNQSQNLLEDHDDQKAA
;
A
#
# COMPACT_ATOMS: atom_id res chain seq x y z
N MET A 1 11.44 -21.37 -2.47
CA MET A 1 11.83 -20.62 -1.27
C MET A 1 11.55 -19.15 -1.55
N PHE A 2 10.34 -18.67 -1.24
CA PHE A 2 10.02 -17.25 -1.33
C PHE A 2 10.66 -16.58 -0.12
N ASN A 3 11.55 -15.63 -0.35
CA ASN A 3 12.26 -14.93 0.71
C ASN A 3 11.26 -14.06 1.48
N ASP A 4 10.91 -14.49 2.68
CA ASP A 4 9.87 -13.94 3.58
C ASP A 4 10.28 -12.61 4.25
N LYS A 5 11.16 -11.85 3.58
CA LYS A 5 11.51 -10.50 4.00
C LYS A 5 10.65 -9.55 3.18
N GLY A 6 9.47 -9.21 3.71
CA GLY A 6 8.62 -8.16 3.16
C GLY A 6 9.47 -6.94 2.84
N GLN A 7 9.80 -6.74 1.56
CA GLN A 7 10.73 -5.70 1.14
C GLN A 7 10.09 -4.35 1.42
N LYS A 8 10.64 -3.64 2.41
CA LYS A 8 10.22 -2.29 2.76
C LYS A 8 10.41 -1.39 1.53
N ILE A 9 9.31 -0.91 0.98
CA ILE A 9 9.30 -0.03 -0.19
C ILE A 9 10.05 1.26 0.16
N SER A 10 10.99 1.67 -0.68
CA SER A 10 11.77 2.89 -0.46
C SER A 10 10.92 4.15 -0.72
N ASN A 11 11.30 5.30 -0.14
CA ASN A 11 10.59 6.56 -0.40
C ASN A 11 10.68 6.97 -1.88
N VAL A 12 11.78 6.65 -2.55
CA VAL A 12 11.96 6.94 -3.99
C VAL A 12 11.02 6.09 -4.81
N GLU A 13 10.92 4.80 -4.49
CA GLU A 13 9.99 3.90 -5.17
C GLU A 13 8.53 4.35 -4.99
N TRP A 14 8.14 4.74 -3.77
CA TRP A 14 6.83 5.35 -3.53
C TRP A 14 6.62 6.63 -4.33
N GLY A 15 7.62 7.51 -4.40
CA GLY A 15 7.55 8.73 -5.21
C GLY A 15 7.35 8.43 -6.70
N LEU A 16 8.03 7.40 -7.23
CA LEU A 16 7.85 6.96 -8.62
C LEU A 16 6.45 6.39 -8.86
N VAL A 17 5.94 5.55 -7.96
CA VAL A 17 4.61 4.97 -8.08
C VAL A 17 3.53 6.05 -8.01
N ILE A 18 3.58 6.93 -7.02
CA ILE A 18 2.63 8.04 -6.88
C ILE A 18 2.70 8.97 -8.10
N GLY A 19 3.92 9.30 -8.57
CA GLY A 19 4.10 10.11 -9.77
C GLY A 19 3.51 9.46 -11.02
N ALA A 20 3.65 8.13 -11.16
CA ALA A 20 3.04 7.39 -12.26
C ALA A 20 1.51 7.39 -12.18
N LEU A 21 0.94 7.27 -10.98
CA LEU A 21 -0.52 7.33 -10.77
C LEU A 21 -1.07 8.72 -11.13
N PHE A 22 -0.43 9.81 -10.70
CA PHE A 22 -0.81 11.16 -11.13
C PHE A 22 -0.64 11.39 -12.64
N ALA A 23 0.34 10.76 -13.27
CA ALA A 23 0.50 10.84 -14.72
C ALA A 23 -0.65 10.12 -15.45
N VAL A 24 -1.10 8.99 -14.91
CA VAL A 24 -2.29 8.29 -15.40
C VAL A 24 -3.53 9.17 -15.25
N ASP A 25 -3.76 9.76 -14.08
CA ASP A 25 -4.88 10.68 -13.83
C ASP A 25 -4.91 11.81 -14.86
N LEU A 26 -3.76 12.46 -15.09
CA LEU A 26 -3.65 13.54 -16.07
C LEU A 26 -3.99 13.08 -17.49
N ILE A 27 -3.58 11.87 -17.88
CA ILE A 27 -3.92 11.30 -19.18
C ILE A 27 -5.42 11.05 -19.27
N GLN A 28 -6.04 10.49 -18.22
CA GLN A 28 -7.49 10.21 -18.20
C GLN A 28 -8.33 11.49 -18.30
N ILE A 29 -7.95 12.55 -17.58
CA ILE A 29 -8.60 13.88 -17.66
C ILE A 29 -8.51 14.44 -19.09
N VAL A 30 -7.34 14.35 -19.72
CA VAL A 30 -7.16 14.81 -21.11
C VAL A 30 -8.01 13.99 -22.09
N LEU A 31 -8.08 12.67 -21.90
CA LEU A 31 -8.93 11.80 -22.73
C LEU A 31 -10.41 12.11 -22.55
N GLU A 32 -10.84 12.44 -21.33
CA GLU A 32 -12.22 12.81 -21.02
C GLU A 32 -12.62 14.09 -21.73
N TRP A 33 -11.76 15.12 -21.73
CA TRP A 33 -11.99 16.34 -22.53
C TRP A 33 -12.08 16.10 -24.04
N MET A 34 -11.49 15.00 -24.52
CA MET A 34 -11.59 14.56 -25.91
C MET A 34 -12.82 13.68 -26.19
N VAL A 35 -13.69 13.44 -25.20
CA VAL A 35 -14.91 12.59 -25.24
C VAL A 35 -14.63 11.10 -25.47
N ILE A 36 -13.45 10.74 -25.96
CA ILE A 36 -12.99 9.35 -26.08
C ILE A 36 -12.68 8.71 -24.71
N GLY A 37 -12.45 9.53 -23.69
CA GLY A 37 -12.24 9.11 -22.29
C GLY A 37 -13.39 8.26 -21.77
N LEU A 38 -14.64 8.61 -22.09
CA LEU A 38 -15.83 7.83 -21.72
C LEU A 38 -15.77 6.34 -22.09
N VAL A 39 -15.05 6.00 -23.16
CA VAL A 39 -14.88 4.61 -23.60
C VAL A 39 -13.57 4.03 -23.10
N ILE A 40 -12.48 4.80 -23.10
CA ILE A 40 -11.13 4.30 -22.80
C ILE A 40 -10.82 4.25 -21.30
N ASN A 41 -11.25 5.28 -20.55
CA ASN A 41 -10.94 5.44 -19.13
C ASN A 41 -11.36 4.22 -18.29
N PRO A 42 -12.55 3.62 -18.46
CA PRO A 42 -12.92 2.42 -17.69
C PRO A 42 -11.95 1.25 -17.85
N PHE A 43 -11.34 1.08 -19.03
CA PHE A 43 -10.32 0.04 -19.25
C PHE A 43 -8.99 0.39 -18.57
N VAL A 44 -8.63 1.68 -18.59
CA VAL A 44 -7.45 2.19 -17.88
C VAL A 44 -7.62 2.00 -16.38
N ASP A 45 -8.78 2.33 -15.81
CA ASP A 45 -9.08 2.17 -14.39
C ASP A 45 -8.98 0.72 -13.92
N ILE A 46 -9.53 -0.22 -14.69
CA ILE A 46 -9.42 -1.65 -14.40
C ILE A 46 -7.95 -2.07 -14.41
N PHE A 47 -7.19 -1.64 -15.43
CA PHE A 47 -5.79 -1.99 -15.55
C PHE A 47 -4.93 -1.40 -14.43
N VAL A 48 -5.15 -0.13 -14.09
CA VAL A 48 -4.42 0.59 -13.04
C VAL A 48 -4.75 0.01 -11.67
N GLY A 49 -6.03 -0.22 -11.37
CA GLY A 49 -6.48 -0.84 -10.12
C GLY A 49 -5.87 -2.23 -9.93
N MET A 50 -5.91 -3.09 -10.96
CA MET A 50 -5.28 -4.42 -10.88
C MET A 50 -3.76 -4.35 -10.74
N SER A 51 -3.10 -3.47 -11.50
CA SER A 51 -1.65 -3.32 -11.49
C SER A 51 -1.16 -2.78 -10.15
N PHE A 52 -1.88 -1.81 -9.57
CA PHE A 52 -1.54 -1.22 -8.30
C PHE A 52 -1.81 -2.18 -7.14
N ALA A 53 -2.93 -2.91 -7.17
CA ALA A 53 -3.19 -4.00 -6.22
C ALA A 53 -2.10 -5.08 -6.26
N LEU A 54 -1.72 -5.52 -7.47
CA LEU A 54 -0.66 -6.51 -7.64
C LEU A 54 0.69 -5.98 -7.14
N TYR A 55 1.04 -4.73 -7.47
CA TYR A 55 2.25 -4.08 -6.98
C TYR A 55 2.33 -4.11 -5.44
N LEU A 56 1.26 -3.67 -4.79
CA LEU A 56 1.18 -3.66 -3.33
C LEU A 56 1.29 -5.08 -2.75
N GLN A 57 0.58 -6.06 -3.34
CA GLN A 57 0.67 -7.46 -2.92
C GLN A 57 2.11 -8.00 -3.05
N LEU A 58 2.80 -7.72 -4.16
CA LEU A 58 4.20 -8.12 -4.39
C LEU A 58 5.18 -7.45 -3.40
N ARG A 59 4.81 -6.29 -2.86
CA ARG A 59 5.58 -5.59 -1.82
C ARG A 59 5.17 -5.98 -0.40
N GLY A 60 4.43 -7.06 -0.23
CA GLY A 60 3.99 -7.56 1.08
C GLY A 60 2.97 -6.65 1.76
N GLN A 61 2.35 -5.72 1.02
CA GLN A 61 1.25 -4.92 1.50
C GLN A 61 -0.03 -5.74 1.40
N SER A 62 -0.54 -6.20 2.54
CA SER A 62 -1.75 -7.04 2.59
C SER A 62 -2.95 -6.32 1.98
N MET A 63 -3.57 -6.96 0.99
CA MET A 63 -4.88 -6.59 0.43
C MET A 63 -6.05 -7.03 1.29
N ALA A 64 -5.80 -7.87 2.31
CA ALA A 64 -6.81 -8.23 3.29
C ALA A 64 -7.04 -7.12 4.34
N ASP A 65 -6.23 -6.05 4.35
CA ASP A 65 -6.50 -4.85 5.15
C ASP A 65 -7.73 -4.13 4.58
N PRO A 66 -8.87 -4.10 5.30
CA PRO A 66 -10.11 -3.52 4.80
C PRO A 66 -9.95 -2.06 4.41
N LYS A 67 -9.07 -1.31 5.08
CA LYS A 67 -8.87 0.12 4.78
C LYS A 67 -8.22 0.30 3.42
N ARG A 68 -7.23 -0.53 3.10
CA ARG A 68 -6.54 -0.49 1.81
C ARG A 68 -7.46 -0.96 0.69
N LEU A 69 -8.16 -2.07 0.91
CA LEU A 69 -9.11 -2.58 -0.08
C LEU A 69 -10.21 -1.55 -0.36
N PHE A 70 -10.75 -0.91 0.68
CA PHE A 70 -11.76 0.12 0.53
C PHE A 70 -11.24 1.38 -0.16
N SER A 71 -9.97 1.76 0.09
CA SER A 71 -9.32 2.88 -0.60
C SER A 71 -9.21 2.61 -2.09
N LEU A 72 -8.67 1.45 -2.47
CA LEU A 72 -8.48 1.05 -3.87
C LEU A 72 -9.82 0.91 -4.62
N VAL A 73 -10.78 0.20 -4.01
CA VAL A 73 -12.11 -0.01 -4.59
C VAL A 73 -12.88 1.32 -4.64
N GLY A 74 -12.74 2.16 -3.61
CA GLY A 74 -13.33 3.48 -3.55
C GLY A 74 -12.81 4.40 -4.65
N ALA A 75 -11.50 4.42 -4.88
CA ALA A 75 -10.89 5.16 -5.99
C ALA A 75 -11.46 4.67 -7.34
N PHE A 76 -11.45 3.36 -7.57
CA PHE A 76 -11.99 2.76 -8.79
C PHE A 76 -13.45 3.16 -9.05
N PHE A 77 -14.34 3.06 -8.07
CA PHE A 77 -15.74 3.42 -8.27
C PHE A 77 -15.97 4.93 -8.38
N ALA A 78 -15.13 5.74 -7.75
CA ALA A 78 -15.21 7.20 -7.87
C ALA A 78 -14.78 7.68 -9.26
N GLU A 79 -13.79 7.03 -9.89
CA GLU A 79 -13.38 7.27 -11.29
C GLU A 79 -14.47 6.90 -12.31
N LEU A 80 -15.44 6.07 -11.93
CA LEU A 80 -16.57 5.74 -12.82
C LEU A 80 -17.72 6.76 -12.75
N VAL A 81 -17.66 7.71 -11.81
CA VAL A 81 -18.70 8.73 -11.61
C VAL A 81 -18.31 10.00 -12.37
N PRO A 82 -19.09 10.42 -13.38
CA PRO A 82 -18.81 11.66 -14.11
C PRO A 82 -18.75 12.87 -13.17
N GLY A 83 -17.68 13.64 -13.29
CA GLY A 83 -17.37 14.82 -12.47
C GLY A 83 -16.51 14.52 -11.23
N LEU A 84 -16.37 13.25 -10.82
CA LEU A 84 -15.37 12.84 -9.82
C LEU A 84 -14.09 12.30 -10.49
N ASP A 85 -14.23 11.74 -11.68
CA ASP A 85 -13.18 11.30 -12.61
C ASP A 85 -12.25 12.43 -13.10
N GLU A 86 -12.65 13.69 -12.90
CA GLU A 86 -11.78 14.85 -13.13
C GLU A 86 -10.75 15.07 -12.00
N LEU A 87 -10.90 14.36 -10.87
CA LEU A 87 -9.97 14.43 -9.75
C LEU A 87 -8.86 13.39 -9.95
N PRO A 88 -7.64 13.65 -9.45
CA PRO A 88 -6.56 12.67 -9.56
C PRO A 88 -6.68 11.57 -8.48
N LEU A 89 -7.70 10.71 -8.59
CA LEU A 89 -8.06 9.79 -7.52
C LEU A 89 -7.05 8.65 -7.38
N TRP A 90 -6.43 8.18 -8.48
CA TRP A 90 -5.37 7.17 -8.38
C TRP A 90 -4.13 7.73 -7.69
N GLY A 91 -3.73 8.96 -8.01
CA GLY A 91 -2.64 9.65 -7.32
C GLY A 91 -2.92 9.82 -5.82
N LEU A 92 -4.16 10.18 -5.47
CA LEU A 92 -4.60 10.27 -4.08
C LEU A 92 -4.59 8.91 -3.35
N ASP A 93 -5.08 7.84 -3.98
CA ASP A 93 -5.02 6.49 -3.42
C ASP A 93 -3.57 6.01 -3.23
N GLY A 94 -2.68 6.39 -4.14
CA GLY A 94 -1.23 6.21 -4.00
C GLY A 94 -0.66 6.85 -2.74
N ILE A 95 -1.05 8.10 -2.46
CA ILE A 95 -0.65 8.81 -1.23
C ILE A 95 -1.22 8.11 0.01
N ILE A 96 -2.50 7.75 -0.01
CA ILE A 96 -3.16 7.07 1.11
C ILE A 96 -2.45 5.73 1.40
N SER A 97 -2.18 4.94 0.36
CA SER A 97 -1.47 3.67 0.44
C SER A 97 -0.05 3.81 0.99
N PHE A 98 0.66 4.87 0.60
CA PHE A 98 1.97 5.22 1.15
C PHE A 98 1.90 5.53 2.66
N LEU A 99 0.93 6.36 3.08
CA LEU A 99 0.73 6.72 4.48
C LEU A 99 0.37 5.49 5.33
N MET A 100 -0.47 4.59 4.82
CA MET A 100 -0.82 3.33 5.48
C MET A 100 0.41 2.42 5.63
N ALA A 101 1.23 2.28 4.58
CA ALA A 101 2.46 1.49 4.64
C ALA A 101 3.47 2.04 5.66
N ARG A 102 3.54 3.37 5.82
CA ARG A 102 4.32 4.05 6.86
C ARG A 102 3.76 3.78 8.27
N SER A 103 2.45 3.91 8.47
CA SER A 103 1.79 3.71 9.77
C SER A 103 1.98 2.28 10.30
N ASN A 104 1.85 1.28 9.43
CA ASN A 104 2.07 -0.13 9.78
C ASN A 104 3.54 -0.45 10.12
N SER A 105 4.48 0.37 9.64
CA SER A 105 5.90 0.25 9.99
C SER A 105 6.23 0.88 11.35
N ALA A 106 5.42 1.84 11.83
CA ALA A 106 5.63 2.53 13.10
C ALA A 106 5.00 1.80 14.29
N THR A 107 3.95 1.01 14.05
CA THR A 107 3.26 0.20 15.08
C THR A 107 3.98 -1.09 15.41
N LYS A 108 4.87 -1.58 14.53
CA LYS A 108 5.88 -2.57 14.87
C LYS A 108 7.06 -1.86 15.57
N GLY A 109 6.87 -1.49 16.83
CA GLY A 109 7.96 -1.03 17.70
C GLY A 109 9.09 -2.07 17.78
N PRO A 110 10.31 -1.67 18.21
CA PRO A 110 11.46 -2.56 18.22
C PRO A 110 11.08 -3.86 18.93
N GLU A 111 11.29 -4.96 18.23
CA GLU A 111 11.17 -6.34 18.71
C GLU A 111 11.52 -6.39 20.20
N GLU A 112 10.57 -6.81 21.04
CA GLU A 112 10.85 -7.10 22.45
C GLU A 112 12.07 -8.02 22.47
N ILE A 113 13.23 -7.47 22.81
CA ILE A 113 14.40 -8.28 23.10
C ILE A 113 13.96 -9.14 24.28
N PRO A 114 13.86 -10.47 24.16
CA PRO A 114 13.51 -11.32 25.27
C PRO A 114 14.47 -10.99 26.39
N ASN A 115 13.92 -10.60 27.53
CA ASN A 115 14.69 -10.09 28.65
C ASN A 115 15.65 -11.19 29.14
N GLN A 116 16.87 -11.22 28.61
CA GLN A 116 17.88 -12.24 28.93
C GLN A 116 18.26 -12.23 30.42
N SER A 117 17.89 -11.18 31.17
CA SER A 117 18.09 -11.15 32.62
C SER A 117 17.10 -12.03 33.40
N GLN A 118 15.96 -12.46 32.82
CA GLN A 118 15.04 -13.41 33.47
C GLN A 118 15.55 -14.86 33.39
N ASN A 119 16.13 -15.26 32.25
CA ASN A 119 16.68 -16.62 32.10
C ASN A 119 17.96 -16.85 32.93
N LEU A 120 18.69 -15.80 33.29
CA LEU A 120 19.87 -15.89 34.16
C LEU A 120 19.51 -16.01 35.65
N LEU A 121 18.28 -15.66 36.05
CA LEU A 121 17.83 -15.79 37.43
C LEU A 121 17.24 -17.17 37.72
N GLU A 122 16.59 -17.82 36.73
CA GLU A 122 16.14 -19.21 36.87
C GLU A 122 17.30 -20.22 36.97
N ASP A 123 18.37 -20.06 36.19
CA ASP A 123 19.54 -20.97 36.23
C ASP A 123 20.31 -20.91 37.56
N HIS A 124 20.22 -19.80 38.30
CA HIS A 124 20.88 -19.65 39.60
C HIS A 124 20.08 -20.18 40.79
N ASP A 125 18.76 -20.32 40.67
CA ASP A 125 17.93 -20.92 41.72
C ASP A 125 17.94 -22.45 41.65
N ASP A 126 18.04 -23.03 40.45
CA ASP A 126 18.17 -24.48 40.25
C ASP A 126 19.52 -25.03 40.77
N GLN A 127 20.59 -24.23 40.73
CA GLN A 127 21.90 -24.63 41.28
C GLN A 127 21.97 -24.59 42.81
N LYS A 128 20.98 -24.00 43.50
CA LYS A 128 20.92 -23.99 44.98
C LYS A 128 20.04 -25.11 45.54
N ALA A 129 19.36 -25.88 44.69
CA ALA A 129 18.44 -26.95 45.08
C ALA A 129 19.01 -28.37 44.92
N ALA A 130 20.28 -28.52 44.51
CA ALA A 130 21.01 -29.79 44.39
C ALA A 130 22.16 -29.87 45.41
#